data_AF-A0A7X6U4G9-F1
#
_entry.id   AF-A0A7X6U4G9-F1
#
_cell.length_a   1.000
_cell.length_b   1.000
_cell.length_c   1.000
_cell.angle_alpha   90.00
_cell.angle_beta   90.00
_cell.angle_gamma   90.00
#
_symmetry.space_group_name_H-M   'P 1'
#
loop_
_entity.id
_entity.type
_entity.pdbx_description
1 polymer ?
#
loop_
_entity_poly.entity_id
_entity_poly.type
_entity_poly.pdbx_seq_one_letter_code
_entity_poly.pdbx_strand_id
1 'polypeptide(L)' 'QAKMAMTIAWGDSWTNMIQPFWALPALAIAGLKARDIMGFCLFNLILSGIIISAVFYFVY' A
#
# COMPACT_ATOMS: atom_id res chain seq x y z
N GLN A 1 0.78 -22.44 10.35
CA GLN A 1 1.59 -22.10 9.15
C GLN A 1 0.84 -21.19 8.18
N ALA A 2 -0.33 -21.59 7.64
CA ALA A 2 -1.09 -20.78 6.67
C ALA A 2 -1.42 -19.33 7.12
N LYS A 3 -1.75 -19.14 8.41
CA LYS A 3 -2.07 -17.81 8.96
C LYS A 3 -0.87 -16.84 8.96
N MET A 4 0.31 -17.28 9.41
CA MET A 4 1.54 -16.45 9.37
C MET A 4 1.97 -16.15 7.93
N ALA A 5 1.86 -17.15 7.04
CA ALA A 5 2.18 -16.97 5.62
C ALA A 5 1.29 -15.89 4.97
N MET A 6 0.00 -15.88 5.33
CA MET A 6 -0.95 -14.88 4.84
C MET A 6 -0.67 -13.48 5.42
N THR A 7 -0.30 -13.37 6.71
CA THR A 7 0.12 -12.10 7.31
C THR A 7 1.37 -11.53 6.62
N ILE A 8 2.35 -12.35 6.30
CA ILE A 8 3.56 -11.93 5.59
C ILE A 8 3.23 -11.52 4.14
N ALA A 9 2.42 -12.29 3.42
CA ALA A 9 2.02 -11.97 2.05
C ALA A 9 1.24 -10.63 1.96
N TRP A 10 0.39 -10.35 2.96
CA TRP A 10 -0.27 -9.05 3.09
C TRP A 10 0.70 -7.92 3.41
N GLY A 11 1.69 -8.15 4.26
CA GLY A 11 2.74 -7.19 4.57
C GLY A 11 3.58 -6.82 3.34
N ASP A 12 3.99 -7.81 2.56
CA ASP A 12 4.72 -7.62 1.29
C ASP A 12 3.90 -6.77 0.30
N SER A 13 2.63 -7.14 0.11
CA SER A 13 1.71 -6.39 -0.75
C SER A 13 1.50 -4.94 -0.27
N TRP A 14 1.44 -4.73 1.04
CA TRP A 14 1.23 -3.40 1.62
C TRP A 14 2.43 -2.46 1.37
N THR A 15 3.66 -2.92 1.61
CA THR A 15 4.85 -2.09 1.35
C THR A 15 5.06 -1.85 -0.15
N ASN A 16 4.67 -2.79 -1.00
CA ASN A 16 4.76 -2.66 -2.45
C ASN A 16 3.83 -1.54 -3.01
N MET A 17 2.80 -1.12 -2.28
CA MET A 17 1.94 0.01 -2.68
C MET A 17 2.63 1.38 -2.58
N ILE A 18 3.74 1.51 -1.82
CA ILE A 18 4.44 2.79 -1.68
C ILE A 18 5.15 3.21 -2.96
N GLN A 19 5.51 2.24 -3.82
CA GLN A 19 6.16 2.50 -5.09
C GLN A 19 5.10 2.67 -6.19
N PRO A 20 4.86 3.88 -6.70
CA PRO A 20 3.78 4.14 -7.63
C PRO A 20 4.13 3.73 -9.07
N PHE A 21 4.86 2.63 -9.29
CA PHE A 21 5.27 2.20 -10.64
C PHE A 21 4.08 1.86 -11.53
N TRP A 22 3.10 1.17 -10.97
CA TRP A 22 1.80 0.90 -11.57
C TRP A 22 1.03 2.17 -11.96
N ALA A 23 1.25 3.29 -11.27
CA ALA A 23 0.56 4.55 -11.52
C ALA A 23 1.32 5.49 -12.47
N LEU A 24 2.62 5.27 -12.73
CA LEU A 24 3.43 6.09 -13.64
C LEU A 24 2.81 6.23 -15.06
N PRO A 25 2.29 5.17 -15.69
CA PRO A 25 1.66 5.29 -17.01
C PRO A 25 0.42 6.20 -16.99
N ALA A 26 -0.42 6.07 -15.95
CA ALA A 26 -1.61 6.88 -15.79
C ALA A 26 -1.27 8.36 -15.50
N LEU A 27 -0.22 8.61 -14.71
CA LEU A 27 0.28 9.96 -14.43
C LEU A 27 0.84 10.64 -15.67
N ALA A 28 1.52 9.89 -16.54
CA ALA A 28 2.03 10.40 -17.82
C ALA A 28 0.88 10.85 -18.74
N ILE A 29 -0.22 10.10 -18.78
CA ILE A 29 -1.44 10.48 -19.53
C ILE A 29 -2.13 11.70 -18.89
N ALA A 30 -2.15 11.78 -17.55
CA ALA A 30 -2.78 12.87 -16.81
C ALA A 30 -1.91 14.15 -16.74
N GLY A 31 -0.66 14.12 -17.21
CA GLY A 31 0.27 15.26 -17.13
C GLY A 31 0.71 15.62 -15.70
N LEU A 32 0.56 14.69 -14.76
CA LEU A 32 0.83 14.89 -13.33
C LEU A 32 2.24 14.42 -12.97
N LYS A 33 2.83 15.05 -11.94
CA LYS A 33 4.17 14.67 -11.47
C LYS A 33 4.10 13.47 -10.54
N ALA A 34 5.07 12.56 -10.67
CA ALA A 34 5.22 11.40 -9.78
C ALA A 34 5.35 11.77 -8.29
N ARG A 35 5.76 13.01 -8.00
CA ARG A 35 5.89 13.52 -6.64
C ARG A 35 4.54 13.77 -5.96
N ASP A 36 3.50 14.09 -6.74
CA ASP A 36 2.17 14.39 -6.22
C ASP A 36 1.43 13.09 -5.82
N ILE A 37 1.63 12.01 -6.59
CA ILE A 37 1.09 10.69 -6.24
C ILE A 37 1.81 10.07 -5.05
N MET A 38 3.12 10.30 -4.88
CA MET A 38 3.87 9.70 -3.77
C MET A 38 3.38 10.18 -2.41
N GLY A 39 2.97 11.45 -2.29
CA GLY A 39 2.33 11.97 -1.08
C GLY A 39 1.02 11.24 -0.76
N PHE A 40 0.20 10.96 -1.79
CA PHE A 40 -1.02 10.17 -1.64
C PHE A 40 -0.72 8.71 -1.28
N CYS A 41 0.25 8.07 -1.94
CA CYS A 41 0.67 6.71 -1.63
C CYS A 41 1.18 6.58 -0.18
N LEU A 42 1.89 7.58 0.33
CA LEU A 42 2.35 7.62 1.72
C LEU A 42 1.18 7.75 2.71
N PHE A 43 0.20 8.61 2.41
CA PHE A 43 -1.00 8.72 3.23
C PHE A 43 -1.79 7.40 3.24
N ASN A 44 -1.96 6.81 2.05
CA ASN A 44 -2.63 5.52 1.91
C ASN A 44 -1.88 4.40 2.63
N LEU A 45 -0.54 4.40 2.61
CA LEU A 45 0.29 3.45 3.35
C LEU A 45 0.03 3.52 4.85
N ILE A 46 -0.04 4.72 5.43
CA ILE A 46 -0.29 4.90 6.87
C ILE A 46 -1.72 4.46 7.21
N LEU A 47 -2.72 4.91 6.43
CA LEU A 47 -4.12 4.56 6.66
C LEU A 47 -4.37 3.06 6.52
N SER A 48 -3.87 2.44 5.44
CA SER A 48 -3.99 1.00 5.23
C SER A 48 -3.22 0.22 6.29
N GLY A 49 -2.07 0.72 6.74
CA GLY A 49 -1.31 0.15 7.85
C GLY A 49 -2.11 0.08 9.14
N ILE A 50 -2.79 1.16 9.49
CA ILE A 50 -3.67 1.19 10.68
C ILE A 50 -4.81 0.17 10.52
N ILE A 51 -5.45 0.12 9.36
CA ILE A 51 -6.57 -0.80 9.10
C ILE A 51 -6.09 -2.26 9.13
N ILE A 52 -5.00 -2.59 8.46
CA ILE A 52 -4.43 -3.94 8.41
C ILE A 52 -4.00 -4.38 9.82
N SER A 53 -3.34 -3.49 10.57
CA SER A 53 -2.94 -3.76 11.96
C SER A 53 -4.14 -3.99 12.86
N ALA A 54 -5.19 -3.16 12.74
CA ALA A 54 -6.43 -3.31 13.49
C ALA A 54 -7.15 -4.62 13.15
N VAL A 55 -7.27 -4.95 11.87
CA VAL A 55 -7.89 -6.20 11.42
C VAL A 55 -7.10 -7.40 11.94
N PHE A 56 -5.78 -7.40 11.85
CA PHE A 56 -4.97 -8.46 12.46
C PHE A 56 -5.17 -8.53 13.97
N TYR A 57 -5.23 -7.41 14.69
CA TYR A 57 -5.45 -7.38 16.14
C TYR A 57 -6.84 -7.87 16.59
N PHE A 58 -7.89 -7.65 15.79
CA PHE A 58 -9.25 -8.11 16.13
C PHE A 58 -9.55 -9.53 15.65
N VAL A 59 -8.92 -9.99 14.58
CA VAL A 59 -9.16 -11.30 13.97
C VAL A 59 -8.26 -12.39 14.58
N TYR A 60 -7.16 -12.01 15.23
CA TYR A 60 -6.21 -12.90 15.91
C TYR A 60 -6.14 -12.61 17.39
#